data_AF-A0A1W9P6B5-F1
#
_entry.id   AF-A0A1W9P6B5-F1
#
_cell.length_a   1.000
_cell.length_b   1.000
_cell.length_c   1.000
_cell.angle_alpha   90.00
_cell.angle_beta   90.00
_cell.angle_gamma   90.00
#
_symmetry.space_group_name_H-M   'P 1'
#
loop_
_entity.id
_entity.type
_entity.pdbx_description
1 polymer ?
#
loop_
_entity_poly.entity_id
_entity_poly.type
_entity_poly.pdbx_seq_one_letter_code
_entity_poly.pdbx_strand_id
1 'polypeptide(L)'
;MRYPRVTEVISPFLEFPISNNTLELACERGKLVHKYCVAELQDLFVPEYGELEGYVQSFRNLLPAKLIKAEFEVKHEQFGYIGHPDMVVEWKGEKWLWDLKTSETANKAWFMQLSAYYYALPNELKPDKVAAVRLKKDGKPAIVDVVCDEEIPKAFQAFLGFLNGWRYLKG
;
A
#
# COMPACT_ATOMS: atom_id res chain seq x y z
N MET A 1 10.62 17.42 16.05
CA MET A 1 10.59 17.53 14.57
C MET A 1 9.59 16.49 14.06
N ARG A 2 8.59 16.87 13.25
CA ARG A 2 7.58 15.93 12.74
C ARG A 2 8.16 15.19 11.54
N TYR A 3 8.29 13.87 11.63
CA TYR A 3 8.75 13.05 10.49
C TYR A 3 7.71 13.09 9.35
N PRO A 4 8.12 13.29 8.09
CA PRO A 4 7.21 13.21 6.95
C PRO A 4 6.70 11.78 6.74
N ARG A 5 5.48 11.67 6.22
CA ARG A 5 4.92 10.39 5.79
C ARG A 5 5.50 9.99 4.44
N VAL A 6 5.64 8.68 4.21
CA VAL A 6 6.09 8.15 2.91
C VAL A 6 5.25 8.73 1.76
N THR A 7 3.93 8.75 1.92
CA THR A 7 2.99 9.28 0.91
C THR A 7 3.16 10.79 0.68
N GLU A 8 3.50 11.58 1.69
CA GLU A 8 3.79 13.02 1.56
C GLU A 8 5.07 13.27 0.76
N VAL A 9 6.06 12.38 0.87
CA VAL A 9 7.34 12.48 0.14
C VAL A 9 7.15 12.15 -1.34
N ILE A 10 6.32 11.15 -1.66
CA ILE A 10 6.13 10.65 -3.03
C ILE A 10 4.91 11.24 -3.75
N SER A 11 4.09 12.06 -3.09
CA SER A 11 2.84 12.58 -3.65
C SER A 11 2.99 13.27 -5.02
N PRO A 12 4.10 14.01 -5.32
CA PRO A 12 4.27 14.63 -6.64
C PRO A 12 4.29 13.65 -7.82
N PHE A 13 4.50 12.35 -7.56
CA PHE A 13 4.52 11.27 -8.56
C PHE A 13 3.30 10.35 -8.48
N LEU A 14 2.44 10.54 -7.48
CA LEU A 14 1.17 9.84 -7.35
C LEU A 14 0.00 10.62 -7.96
N GLU A 15 0.16 11.95 -8.10
CA GLU A 15 -0.89 12.84 -8.59
C GLU A 15 -0.99 12.79 -10.12
N PHE A 16 -2.17 12.41 -10.60
CA PHE A 16 -2.62 12.74 -11.94
C PHE A 16 -3.24 14.14 -11.91
N PRO A 17 -3.17 14.94 -12.99
CA PRO A 17 -3.84 16.23 -13.07
C PRO A 17 -5.37 16.02 -13.13
N ILE A 18 -6.00 15.85 -11.97
CA ILE A 18 -7.44 15.66 -11.79
C ILE A 18 -7.91 16.66 -10.73
N SER A 19 -9.15 17.14 -10.86
CA SER A 19 -9.74 18.11 -9.91
C SER A 19 -9.71 17.60 -8.46
N ASN A 20 -9.53 18.51 -7.49
CA ASN A 20 -9.44 18.19 -6.05
C ASN A 20 -10.63 17.36 -5.53
N ASN A 21 -11.87 17.65 -5.97
CA ASN A 21 -13.05 16.90 -5.55
C ASN A 21 -13.00 15.42 -5.99
N THR A 22 -12.44 15.14 -7.17
CA THR A 22 -12.25 13.76 -7.66
C THR A 22 -11.20 13.01 -6.84
N LEU A 23 -10.16 13.71 -6.36
CA LEU A 23 -9.09 13.12 -5.54
C LEU A 23 -9.60 12.75 -4.14
N GLU A 24 -10.41 13.61 -3.52
CA GLU A 24 -11.01 13.32 -2.21
C GLU A 24 -11.93 12.10 -2.26
N LEU A 25 -12.84 12.04 -3.23
CA LEU A 25 -13.72 10.89 -3.44
C LEU A 25 -12.94 9.60 -3.75
N ALA A 26 -11.86 9.69 -4.52
CA ALA A 26 -10.99 8.55 -4.80
C ALA A 26 -10.24 8.07 -3.56
N CYS A 27 -9.81 8.98 -2.68
CA CYS A 27 -9.12 8.68 -1.43
C CYS A 27 -10.06 8.00 -0.43
N GLU A 28 -11.26 8.55 -0.23
CA GLU A 28 -12.28 7.97 0.65
C GLU A 28 -12.73 6.58 0.16
N ARG A 29 -12.88 6.41 -1.16
CA ARG A 29 -13.10 5.10 -1.77
C ARG A 29 -11.98 4.12 -1.41
N GLY A 30 -10.72 4.51 -1.59
CA GLY A 30 -9.57 3.66 -1.28
C GLY A 30 -9.57 3.17 0.16
N LYS A 31 -9.77 4.08 1.13
CA LYS A 31 -9.86 3.73 2.56
C LYS A 31 -10.97 2.72 2.85
N LEU A 32 -12.14 2.91 2.24
CA LEU A 32 -13.28 2.02 2.46
C LEU A 32 -13.03 0.62 1.85
N VAL A 33 -12.40 0.57 0.66
CA VAL A 33 -11.98 -0.71 0.04
C VAL A 33 -10.99 -1.45 0.94
N HIS A 34 -10.00 -0.77 1.52
CA HIS A 34 -9.04 -1.41 2.44
C HIS A 34 -9.75 -1.99 3.65
N LYS A 35 -10.64 -1.20 4.27
CA LYS A 35 -11.44 -1.64 5.42
C LYS A 35 -12.24 -2.91 5.10
N TYR A 36 -12.87 -2.99 3.93
CA TYR A 36 -13.61 -4.18 3.52
C TYR A 36 -12.69 -5.38 3.25
N CYS A 37 -11.54 -5.19 2.61
CA CYS A 37 -10.59 -6.28 2.39
C CYS A 37 -10.04 -6.84 3.72
N VAL A 38 -9.79 -5.97 4.71
CA VAL A 38 -9.42 -6.39 6.07
C VAL A 38 -10.55 -7.19 6.73
N ALA A 39 -11.81 -6.75 6.58
CA ALA A 39 -12.96 -7.48 7.10
C ALA A 39 -13.09 -8.88 6.48
N GLU A 40 -12.84 -9.04 5.17
CA GLU A 40 -12.80 -10.35 4.49
C GLU A 40 -11.73 -11.27 5.10
N LEU A 41 -10.53 -10.76 5.37
CA LEU A 41 -9.45 -11.56 5.98
C LEU A 41 -9.74 -11.94 7.44
N GLN A 42 -10.61 -11.20 8.11
CA GLN A 42 -11.03 -11.45 9.49
C GLN A 42 -12.33 -12.26 9.58
N ASP A 43 -12.89 -12.68 8.45
CA ASP A 43 -14.18 -13.38 8.35
C ASP A 43 -15.32 -12.61 9.04
N LEU A 44 -15.29 -11.28 8.96
CA LEU A 44 -16.32 -10.42 9.53
C LEU A 44 -17.48 -10.26 8.55
N PHE A 45 -18.71 -10.34 9.07
CA PHE A 45 -19.90 -10.07 8.29
C PHE A 45 -19.99 -8.60 7.89
N VAL A 46 -20.04 -8.34 6.59
CA VAL A 46 -20.32 -7.01 6.02
C VAL A 46 -21.65 -7.10 5.28
N PRO A 47 -22.68 -6.30 5.68
CA PRO A 47 -24.02 -6.44 5.13
C PRO A 47 -24.14 -6.02 3.66
N GLU A 48 -23.36 -5.03 3.23
CA GLU A 48 -23.36 -4.52 1.86
C GLU A 48 -22.05 -3.78 1.54
N TYR A 49 -21.53 -3.96 0.32
CA TYR A 49 -20.33 -3.27 -0.17
C TYR A 49 -20.65 -2.14 -1.17
N GLY A 50 -21.89 -2.09 -1.67
CA GLY A 50 -22.36 -1.07 -2.62
C GLY A 50 -21.54 -1.04 -3.91
N GLU A 51 -21.18 0.16 -4.36
CA GLU A 51 -20.37 0.36 -5.58
C GLU A 51 -18.95 -0.24 -5.50
N LEU A 52 -18.53 -0.72 -4.33
CA LEU A 52 -17.20 -1.28 -4.09
C LEU A 52 -17.16 -2.81 -4.19
N GLU A 53 -18.31 -3.45 -4.37
CA GLU A 53 -18.46 -4.92 -4.44
C GLU A 53 -17.42 -5.54 -5.39
N GLY A 54 -17.24 -4.97 -6.58
CA GLY A 54 -16.29 -5.53 -7.55
C GLY A 54 -14.84 -5.53 -7.06
N TYR A 55 -14.40 -4.50 -6.33
CA TYR A 55 -13.04 -4.52 -5.76
C TYR A 55 -12.89 -5.59 -4.67
N VAL A 56 -13.93 -5.80 -3.87
CA VAL A 56 -13.93 -6.83 -2.82
C VAL A 56 -13.96 -8.23 -3.44
N GLN A 57 -14.76 -8.45 -4.48
CA GLN A 57 -14.73 -9.69 -5.26
C GLN A 57 -13.37 -9.94 -5.90
N SER A 58 -12.74 -8.90 -6.44
CA SER A 58 -11.38 -8.96 -6.98
C SER A 58 -10.39 -9.44 -5.91
N PHE A 59 -10.49 -8.91 -4.68
CA PHE A 59 -9.67 -9.27 -3.52
C PHE A 59 -9.90 -10.72 -3.05
N ARG A 60 -11.14 -11.22 -3.05
CA ARG A 60 -11.47 -12.61 -2.62
C ARG A 60 -10.68 -13.68 -3.37
N ASN A 61 -10.19 -13.40 -4.58
CA ASN A 61 -9.32 -14.31 -5.33
C ASN A 61 -7.95 -14.57 -4.66
N LEU A 62 -7.59 -13.78 -3.65
CA LEU A 62 -6.37 -13.95 -2.86
C LEU A 62 -6.59 -14.83 -1.63
N LEU A 63 -7.82 -15.25 -1.35
CA LEU A 63 -8.11 -16.18 -0.26
C LEU A 63 -7.72 -17.63 -0.63
N PRO A 64 -7.29 -18.47 0.33
CA PRO A 64 -7.10 -18.15 1.75
C PRO A 64 -5.76 -17.43 2.01
N ALA A 65 -5.84 -16.17 2.42
CA ALA A 65 -4.75 -15.43 3.02
C ALA A 65 -5.12 -15.15 4.48
N LYS A 66 -4.14 -15.13 5.38
CA LYS A 66 -4.37 -14.85 6.79
C LYS A 66 -3.81 -13.48 7.14
N LEU A 67 -4.61 -12.64 7.79
CA LEU A 67 -4.14 -11.35 8.25
C LEU A 67 -3.14 -11.52 9.40
N ILE A 68 -1.97 -10.90 9.28
CA ILE A 68 -1.00 -10.74 10.38
C ILE A 68 -1.18 -9.38 11.03
N LYS A 69 -1.23 -8.31 10.22
CA LYS A 69 -1.44 -6.93 10.68
C LYS A 69 -2.00 -6.07 9.56
N ALA A 70 -2.88 -5.11 9.86
CA ALA A 70 -3.39 -4.13 8.89
C ALA A 70 -3.34 -2.71 9.44
N GLU A 71 -3.28 -1.73 8.55
CA GLU A 71 -3.50 -0.30 8.79
C GLU A 71 -2.74 0.23 10.01
N PHE A 72 -1.41 0.02 10.03
CA PHE A 72 -0.56 0.33 11.18
C PHE A 72 0.54 1.34 10.86
N GLU A 73 1.05 2.02 11.87
CA GLU A 73 2.15 2.97 11.71
C GLU A 73 3.51 2.28 11.91
N VAL A 74 4.48 2.62 11.06
CA VAL A 74 5.90 2.26 11.21
C VAL A 74 6.76 3.51 11.14
N LYS A 75 7.89 3.50 11.85
CA LYS A 75 8.84 4.61 11.87
C LYS A 75 10.23 4.09 11.53
N HIS A 76 10.90 4.75 10.60
CA HIS A 76 12.31 4.47 10.33
C HIS A 76 13.16 5.56 10.99
N GLU A 77 13.56 5.35 12.25
CA GLU A 77 14.22 6.38 13.07
C GLU A 77 15.49 6.94 12.41
N GLN A 78 16.36 6.08 11.88
CA GLN A 78 17.62 6.52 11.24
C GLN A 78 17.41 7.51 10.08
N PHE A 79 16.37 7.29 9.27
CA PHE A 79 16.06 8.16 8.14
C PHE A 79 14.90 9.11 8.45
N GLY A 80 14.35 9.13 9.67
CA GLY A 80 13.33 10.07 10.14
C GLY A 80 12.10 10.20 9.22
N TYR A 81 11.42 9.09 8.91
CA TYR A 81 10.14 9.08 8.17
C TYR A 81 9.12 8.11 8.80
N ILE A 82 7.84 8.30 8.47
CA ILE A 82 6.71 7.48 8.94
C ILE A 82 6.06 6.78 7.76
N GLY A 83 5.76 5.48 7.88
CA GLY A 83 4.96 4.72 6.93
C GLY A 83 3.64 4.26 7.53
N HIS A 84 2.65 4.03 6.66
CA HIS A 84 1.35 3.46 6.99
C HIS A 84 1.08 2.31 6.01
N PRO A 85 1.65 1.11 6.24
CA PRO A 85 1.43 -0.04 5.37
C PRO A 85 0.00 -0.55 5.50
N ASP A 86 -0.60 -0.95 4.38
CA ASP A 86 -1.99 -1.43 4.36
C ASP A 86 -2.12 -2.76 5.09
N MET A 87 -1.31 -3.76 4.74
CA MET A 87 -1.31 -5.03 5.46
C MET A 87 -0.06 -5.89 5.29
N VAL A 88 0.20 -6.69 6.31
CA VAL A 88 1.07 -7.85 6.28
C VAL A 88 0.19 -9.09 6.43
N VAL A 89 0.38 -10.07 5.55
CA VAL A 89 -0.43 -11.29 5.49
C VAL A 89 0.45 -12.54 5.35
N GLU A 90 -0.07 -13.69 5.73
CA GLU A 90 0.44 -14.99 5.30
C GLU A 90 -0.36 -15.45 4.09
N TRP A 91 0.32 -15.68 2.96
CA TRP A 91 -0.31 -16.17 1.74
C TRP A 91 0.59 -17.22 1.09
N LYS A 92 0.01 -18.40 0.81
CA LYS A 92 0.72 -19.55 0.22
C LYS A 92 1.97 -19.98 1.02
N GLY A 93 1.94 -19.81 2.34
CA GLY A 93 3.03 -20.20 3.24
C GLY A 93 4.18 -19.18 3.34
N GLU A 94 4.07 -18.03 2.68
CA GLU A 94 5.04 -16.93 2.76
C GLU A 94 4.41 -15.71 3.45
N LYS A 95 5.23 -14.85 4.05
CA LYS A 95 4.80 -13.57 4.60
C LYS A 95 4.89 -12.47 3.54
N TRP A 96 3.78 -11.79 3.29
CA TRP A 96 3.69 -10.75 2.27
C TRP A 96 3.40 -9.39 2.89
N LEU A 97 4.07 -8.35 2.38
CA LEU A 97 3.63 -6.96 2.50
C LEU A 97 2.79 -6.63 1.26
N TRP A 98 1.50 -6.38 1.47
CA TRP A 98 0.58 -5.96 0.41
C TRP A 98 0.20 -4.49 0.60
N ASP A 99 0.22 -3.76 -0.51
CA ASP A 99 -0.32 -2.41 -0.62
C ASP A 99 -1.41 -2.42 -1.69
N LEU A 100 -2.66 -2.18 -1.28
CA LEU A 100 -3.85 -2.33 -2.10
C LEU A 100 -4.04 -1.10 -3.00
N LYS A 101 -4.30 -1.35 -4.28
CA LYS A 101 -4.48 -0.31 -5.30
C LYS A 101 -5.78 -0.51 -6.04
N THR A 102 -6.62 0.52 -6.09
CA THR A 102 -7.83 0.52 -6.94
C THR A 102 -7.56 1.09 -8.34
N SER A 103 -6.30 1.43 -8.67
CA SER A 103 -5.91 1.96 -9.97
C SER A 103 -5.72 0.82 -10.99
N GLU A 104 -6.19 1.03 -12.22
CA GLU A 104 -5.96 0.07 -13.31
C GLU A 104 -4.51 0.07 -13.79
N THR A 105 -3.89 1.24 -13.86
CA THR A 105 -2.52 1.43 -14.36
C THR A 105 -1.51 1.32 -13.23
N ALA A 106 -0.46 0.52 -13.45
CA ALA A 106 0.65 0.39 -12.51
C ALA A 106 1.48 1.68 -12.46
N ASN A 107 1.96 2.04 -11.27
CA ASN A 107 2.84 3.19 -11.08
C ASN A 107 4.10 2.76 -10.32
N LYS A 108 5.29 3.04 -10.89
CA LYS A 108 6.58 2.72 -10.26
C LYS A 108 6.78 3.41 -8.91
N ALA A 109 6.10 4.53 -8.64
CA ALA A 109 6.12 5.17 -7.34
C ALA A 109 5.58 4.27 -6.21
N TRP A 110 4.77 3.26 -6.53
CA TRP A 110 4.33 2.26 -5.56
C TRP A 110 5.48 1.41 -5.05
N PHE A 111 6.51 1.17 -5.87
CA PHE A 111 7.68 0.40 -5.43
C PHE A 111 8.52 1.21 -4.45
N MET A 112 8.58 2.54 -4.62
CA MET A 112 9.20 3.43 -3.63
C MET A 112 8.44 3.39 -2.30
N GLN A 113 7.10 3.47 -2.35
CA GLN A 113 6.24 3.35 -1.18
C GLN A 113 6.48 2.04 -0.43
N LEU A 114 6.34 0.92 -1.13
CA LEU A 114 6.52 -0.43 -0.61
C LEU A 114 7.92 -0.67 -0.05
N SER A 115 8.96 -0.16 -0.71
CA SER A 115 10.34 -0.30 -0.25
C SER A 115 10.60 0.53 1.01
N ALA A 116 10.07 1.75 1.09
CA ALA A 116 10.14 2.55 2.31
C ALA A 116 9.45 1.87 3.49
N TYR A 117 8.29 1.22 3.26
CA TYR A 117 7.62 0.40 4.26
C TYR A 117 8.46 -0.82 4.64
N TYR A 118 8.98 -1.56 3.66
CA TYR A 118 9.84 -2.72 3.88
C TYR A 118 11.00 -2.40 4.84
N TYR A 119 11.73 -1.30 4.62
CA TYR A 119 12.84 -0.91 5.49
C TYR A 119 12.40 -0.35 6.86
N ALA A 120 11.19 0.18 6.98
CA ALA A 120 10.65 0.66 8.26
C ALA A 120 10.00 -0.43 9.12
N LEU A 121 9.69 -1.60 8.54
CA LEU A 121 9.07 -2.71 9.26
C LEU A 121 10.05 -3.32 10.29
N PRO A 122 9.55 -3.65 11.49
CA PRO A 122 10.34 -4.38 12.47
C PRO A 122 10.54 -5.85 12.02
N ASN A 123 11.54 -6.53 12.58
CA ASN A 123 11.98 -7.85 12.13
C ASN A 123 10.87 -8.91 12.18
N GLU A 124 10.00 -8.88 13.18
CA GLU A 124 8.88 -9.81 13.32
C GLU A 124 7.84 -9.68 12.20
N LEU A 125 7.71 -8.49 11.62
CA LEU A 125 6.83 -8.22 10.48
C LEU A 125 7.56 -8.23 9.14
N LYS A 126 8.85 -8.55 9.13
CA LYS A 126 9.64 -8.55 7.89
C LYS A 126 9.06 -9.56 6.91
N PRO A 127 8.64 -9.13 5.70
CA PRO A 127 8.00 -10.00 4.73
C PRO A 127 9.05 -10.72 3.87
N ASP A 128 8.69 -11.89 3.35
CA ASP A 128 9.45 -12.63 2.34
C ASP A 128 9.20 -12.07 0.94
N LYS A 129 8.02 -11.49 0.72
CA LYS A 129 7.58 -10.93 -0.56
C LYS A 129 6.87 -9.59 -0.38
N VAL A 130 7.02 -8.71 -1.36
CA VAL A 130 6.44 -7.36 -1.34
C VAL A 130 5.67 -7.15 -2.64
N ALA A 131 4.43 -6.68 -2.57
CA ALA A 131 3.62 -6.49 -3.77
C ALA A 131 2.63 -5.32 -3.67
N ALA A 132 2.43 -4.67 -4.81
CA ALA A 132 1.26 -3.83 -5.02
C ALA A 132 0.13 -4.73 -5.54
N VAL A 133 -1.03 -4.70 -4.89
CA VAL A 133 -2.17 -5.54 -5.23
C VAL A 133 -3.23 -4.69 -5.91
N ARG A 134 -3.32 -4.79 -7.24
CA ARG A 134 -4.30 -4.05 -8.03
C ARG A 134 -5.64 -4.76 -8.06
N LEU A 135 -6.61 -4.19 -7.35
CA LEU A 135 -8.01 -4.60 -7.33
C LEU A 135 -8.74 -4.08 -8.56
N LYS A 136 -9.66 -4.89 -9.07
CA LYS A 136 -10.44 -4.58 -10.28
C LYS A 136 -11.87 -4.22 -9.94
N LYS A 137 -12.36 -3.10 -10.47
CA LYS A 137 -13.74 -2.64 -10.24
C LYS A 137 -14.79 -3.62 -10.78
N ASP A 138 -14.43 -4.41 -11.79
CA ASP A 138 -15.32 -5.36 -12.47
C ASP A 138 -15.35 -6.76 -11.82
N GLY A 139 -14.71 -6.95 -10.65
CA GLY A 139 -14.69 -8.23 -9.95
C GLY A 139 -13.68 -9.23 -10.49
N LYS A 140 -12.96 -8.92 -11.59
CA LYS A 140 -11.91 -9.81 -12.11
C LYS A 140 -10.80 -10.03 -11.08
N PRO A 141 -10.04 -11.14 -11.20
CA PRO A 141 -8.94 -11.41 -10.29
C PRO A 141 -7.97 -10.24 -10.11
N ALA A 142 -7.61 -9.98 -8.86
CA ALA A 142 -6.61 -8.98 -8.53
C ALA A 142 -5.27 -9.31 -9.19
N ILE A 143 -4.53 -8.29 -9.59
CA ILE A 143 -3.17 -8.44 -10.10
C ILE A 143 -2.19 -8.19 -8.97
N VAL A 144 -1.33 -9.16 -8.69
CA VAL A 144 -0.28 -9.05 -7.67
C VAL A 144 1.02 -8.66 -8.37
N ASP A 145 1.33 -7.36 -8.40
CA ASP A 145 2.57 -6.84 -8.97
C ASP A 145 3.68 -6.98 -7.93
N VAL A 146 4.40 -8.10 -7.98
CA VAL A 146 5.51 -8.41 -7.07
C VAL A 146 6.69 -7.48 -7.35
N VAL A 147 7.23 -6.88 -6.30
CA VAL A 147 8.48 -6.12 -6.35
C VAL A 147 9.63 -7.12 -6.24
N CYS A 148 10.46 -7.24 -7.28
CA CYS A 148 11.61 -8.13 -7.26
C CYS A 148 12.61 -7.72 -6.16
N ASP A 149 13.33 -8.69 -5.59
CA ASP A 149 14.24 -8.48 -4.47
C ASP A 149 15.36 -7.48 -4.82
N GLU A 150 15.83 -7.46 -6.07
CA GLU A 150 16.85 -6.51 -6.54
C GLU A 150 16.30 -5.09 -6.76
N GLU A 151 14.98 -4.93 -6.84
CA GLU A 151 14.32 -3.64 -7.03
C GLU A 151 14.06 -2.93 -5.70
N ILE A 152 13.79 -3.69 -4.62
CA ILE A 152 13.56 -3.14 -3.28
C ILE A 152 14.66 -2.14 -2.85
N PRO A 153 15.97 -2.47 -2.89
CA PRO A 153 17.00 -1.52 -2.49
C PRO A 153 17.08 -0.31 -3.44
N LYS A 154 16.85 -0.49 -4.75
CA LYS A 154 16.91 0.61 -5.74
C LYS A 154 15.77 1.60 -5.52
N ALA A 155 14.55 1.09 -5.36
CA ALA A 155 13.37 1.90 -5.09
C ALA A 155 13.47 2.60 -3.72
N PHE A 156 14.10 1.98 -2.72
CA PHE A 156 14.39 2.63 -1.45
C PHE A 156 15.41 3.78 -1.60
N GLN A 157 16.49 3.59 -2.36
CA GLN A 157 17.44 4.68 -2.63
C GLN A 157 16.78 5.85 -3.37
N ALA A 158 15.89 5.56 -4.34
CA ALA A 158 15.10 6.58 -4.99
C ALA A 158 14.24 7.35 -3.97
N PHE A 159 13.52 6.64 -3.09
CA PHE A 159 12.75 7.24 -2.00
C PHE A 159 13.61 8.15 -1.11
N LEU A 160 14.81 7.73 -0.71
CA LEU A 160 15.71 8.57 0.11
C LEU A 160 16.15 9.84 -0.62
N GLY A 161 16.38 9.77 -1.93
CA GLY A 161 16.62 10.95 -2.76
C GLY A 161 15.46 11.94 -2.70
N PHE A 162 14.22 11.45 -2.82
CA PHE A 162 13.02 12.29 -2.68
C PHE A 162 12.83 12.83 -1.27
N LEU A 163 13.10 12.04 -0.24
CA LEU A 163 13.01 12.46 1.15
C LEU A 163 13.97 13.63 1.42
N ASN A 164 15.19 13.57 0.89
CA ASN A 164 16.16 14.66 0.99
C ASN A 164 15.70 15.91 0.22
N GLY A 165 15.15 15.74 -0.98
CA GLY A 165 14.56 16.84 -1.75
C GLY A 165 13.39 17.50 -1.01
N TRP A 166 12.47 16.70 -0.47
CA TRP A 166 11.35 17.17 0.33
C TRP A 166 11.82 17.98 1.54
N ARG A 167 12.85 17.50 2.24
CA ARG A 167 13.46 18.21 3.37
C ARG A 167 14.07 19.53 2.98
N TYR A 168 14.79 19.59 1.86
CA TYR A 168 15.37 20.83 1.35
C TYR A 168 14.29 21.87 1.03
N LEU A 169 13.14 21.44 0.52
CA LEU A 169 12.04 22.34 0.13
C LEU A 169 11.12 22.76 1.29
N LYS A 170 11.08 21.98 2.37
CA LYS A 170 10.17 22.18 3.52
C LYS A 170 10.87 22.55 4.82
N GLY A 171 12.19 22.39 4.89
CA GLY A 171 13.06 22.92 5.95
C GLY A 171 13.34 24.39 5.75
#